data_AF-A0A3E3E842-F1
#
_entry.id   AF-A0A3E3E842-F1
#
_cell.length_a   1.000
_cell.length_b   1.000
_cell.length_c   1.000
_cell.angle_alpha   90.00
_cell.angle_beta   90.00
_cell.angle_gamma   90.00
#
_symmetry.space_group_name_H-M   'P 1'
#
loop_
_entity.id
_entity.type
_entity.pdbx_description
1 polymer ?
#
loop_
_entity_poly.entity_id
_entity_poly.type
_entity_poly.pdbx_seq_one_letter_code
_entity_poly.pdbx_strand_id
1 'polypeptide(L)'
;MADKIIKYMSQEWIDQLNEEFEQLSINDSIRMENARIKQAEEKGREEGIQQGREQGILEGQKQVIQTLSQSMSIEEISKVLQKPVKEIQKLLQTI
;
A
#
# COMPACT_ATOMS: atom_id res chain seq x y z
N MET A 1 -4.35 20.23 -44.78
CA MET A 1 -3.08 19.77 -45.40
C MET A 1 -2.94 18.25 -45.36
N ALA A 2 -3.42 17.58 -44.29
CA ALA A 2 -3.57 16.13 -44.22
C ALA A 2 -4.54 15.53 -45.27
N ASP A 3 -5.69 16.19 -45.53
CA ASP A 3 -6.70 15.69 -46.49
C ASP A 3 -6.20 15.50 -47.92
N LYS A 4 -5.13 16.21 -48.32
CA LYS A 4 -4.54 16.08 -49.67
C LYS A 4 -3.62 14.87 -49.80
N ILE A 5 -3.09 14.33 -48.70
CA ILE A 5 -2.17 13.18 -48.71
C ILE A 5 -2.95 11.87 -48.74
N ILE A 6 -4.06 11.80 -47.98
CA ILE A 6 -4.95 10.62 -47.91
C ILE A 6 -5.54 10.23 -49.26
N LYS A 7 -5.86 11.22 -50.10
CA LYS A 7 -6.44 11.01 -51.44
C LYS A 7 -5.52 10.20 -52.39
N TYR A 8 -4.21 10.15 -52.14
CA TYR A 8 -3.23 9.47 -52.99
C TYR A 8 -2.64 8.19 -52.37
N MET A 9 -3.11 7.79 -51.19
CA MET A 9 -2.69 6.57 -50.52
C MET A 9 -3.54 5.39 -51.00
N SER A 10 -2.93 4.22 -51.17
CA SER A 10 -3.69 2.99 -51.39
C SER A 10 -4.49 2.65 -50.14
N GLN A 11 -5.64 2.00 -50.33
CA GLN A 11 -6.46 1.53 -49.21
C GLN A 11 -5.64 0.59 -48.29
N GLU A 12 -4.78 -0.25 -48.87
CA GLU A 12 -3.87 -1.13 -48.14
C GLU A 12 -2.91 -0.37 -47.19
N TRP A 13 -2.37 0.77 -47.61
CA TRP A 13 -1.50 1.59 -46.76
C TRP A 13 -2.28 2.30 -45.63
N ILE A 14 -3.53 2.70 -45.90
CA ILE A 14 -4.44 3.24 -44.88
C ILE A 14 -4.75 2.17 -43.84
N ASP A 15 -5.06 0.95 -44.28
CA ASP A 15 -5.41 -0.17 -43.40
C ASP A 15 -4.21 -0.56 -42.52
N GLN A 16 -3.00 -0.65 -43.09
CA GLN A 16 -1.76 -0.89 -42.33
C GLN A 16 -1.50 0.16 -41.25
N LEU A 17 -1.65 1.45 -41.59
CA LEU A 17 -1.48 2.51 -40.59
C LEU A 17 -2.51 2.43 -39.47
N ASN A 18 -3.77 2.15 -39.80
CA ASN A 18 -4.81 1.99 -38.79
C ASN A 18 -4.49 0.82 -37.86
N GLU A 19 -4.04 -0.32 -38.40
CA GLU A 19 -3.58 -1.44 -37.59
C GLU A 19 -2.42 -1.07 -36.66
N GLU A 20 -1.41 -0.35 -37.16
CA GLU A 20 -0.29 0.13 -36.32
C GLU A 20 -0.76 1.09 -35.21
N PHE A 21 -1.67 2.02 -35.52
CA PHE A 21 -2.23 2.94 -34.53
C PHE A 21 -3.03 2.21 -33.45
N GLU A 22 -3.86 1.21 -33.81
CA GLU A 22 -4.59 0.39 -32.86
C GLU A 22 -3.63 -0.39 -31.95
N GLN A 23 -2.56 -0.96 -32.50
CA GLN A 23 -1.54 -1.66 -31.71
C GLN A 23 -0.81 -0.72 -30.73
N LEU A 24 -0.47 0.49 -31.16
CA LEU A 24 0.13 1.50 -30.29
C LEU A 24 -0.82 1.91 -29.16
N SER A 25 -2.10 2.13 -29.47
CA SER A 25 -3.14 2.46 -28.49
C SER A 25 -3.29 1.35 -27.44
N ILE A 26 -3.34 0.08 -27.88
CA ILE A 26 -3.39 -1.08 -26.99
C ILE A 26 -2.15 -1.14 -26.10
N ASN A 27 -0.95 -0.93 -26.66
CA ASN A 27 0.29 -0.95 -25.90
C ASN A 27 0.31 0.13 -24.82
N ASP A 28 -0.08 1.36 -25.17
CA ASP A 28 -0.14 2.45 -24.20
C ASP A 28 -1.18 2.18 -23.11
N SER A 29 -2.33 1.59 -23.44
CA SER A 29 -3.32 1.15 -22.45
C SER A 29 -2.72 0.12 -21.48
N ILE A 30 -2.01 -0.89 -21.98
CA ILE A 30 -1.34 -1.90 -21.16
C ILE A 30 -0.28 -1.26 -20.26
N ARG A 31 0.51 -0.31 -20.78
CA ARG A 31 1.55 0.39 -20.01
C ARG A 31 0.94 1.21 -18.88
N MET A 32 -0.15 1.93 -19.15
CA MET A 32 -0.86 2.71 -18.14
C MET A 32 -1.44 1.81 -17.05
N GLU A 33 -2.07 0.70 -17.43
CA GLU A 33 -2.66 -0.23 -16.46
C GLU A 33 -1.60 -0.90 -15.60
N ASN A 34 -0.49 -1.34 -16.20
CA ASN A 34 0.65 -1.88 -15.45
C ASN A 34 1.25 -0.86 -14.47
N ALA A 35 1.28 0.43 -14.84
CA ALA A 35 1.73 1.47 -13.93
C ALA A 35 0.77 1.66 -12.74
N ARG A 36 -0.54 1.59 -12.97
CA ARG A 36 -1.56 1.64 -11.91
C ARG A 36 -1.45 0.45 -10.97
N ILE A 37 -1.31 -0.76 -11.51
CA ILE A 37 -1.13 -1.99 -10.72
C ILE A 37 0.11 -1.87 -9.84
N LYS A 38 1.26 -1.48 -10.41
CA LYS A 38 2.50 -1.29 -9.65
C LYS A 38 2.35 -0.28 -8.51
N GLN A 39 1.67 0.84 -8.77
CA GLN A 39 1.42 1.84 -7.72
C GLN A 39 0.51 1.29 -6.61
N ALA A 40 -0.52 0.52 -6.96
CA ALA A 40 -1.40 -0.10 -5.99
C ALA A 40 -0.68 -1.17 -5.15
N GLU A 41 0.16 -2.00 -5.77
CA GLU A 41 1.00 -2.99 -5.09
C GLU A 41 1.99 -2.34 -4.12
N GLU A 42 2.70 -1.30 -4.56
CA GLU A 42 3.66 -0.58 -3.72
C GLU A 42 2.98 0.04 -2.50
N LYS A 43 1.84 0.73 -2.72
CA LYS A 43 1.06 1.31 -1.63
C LYS A 43 0.54 0.25 -0.67
N GLY A 44 0.00 -0.85 -1.18
CA GLY A 44 -0.49 -1.96 -0.35
C GLY A 44 0.64 -2.60 0.47
N ARG A 45 1.83 -2.73 -0.11
CA ARG A 45 3.03 -3.23 0.58
C ARG A 45 3.46 -2.29 1.71
N GLU A 46 3.52 -0.99 1.45
CA GLU A 46 3.88 0.00 2.47
C GLU A 46 2.87 0.05 3.61
N GLU A 47 1.57 0.07 3.31
CA GLU A 47 0.49 0.03 4.29
C GLU A 47 0.55 -1.25 5.13
N GLY A 48 0.75 -2.41 4.49
CA GLY A 48 0.87 -3.70 5.18
C GLY A 48 2.08 -3.76 6.12
N ILE A 49 3.23 -3.23 5.69
CA ILE A 49 4.43 -3.13 6.55
C ILE A 49 4.17 -2.22 7.75
N GLN A 50 3.52 -1.07 7.52
CA GLN A 50 3.23 -0.13 8.59
C GLN A 50 2.27 -0.73 9.62
N GLN A 51 1.18 -1.34 9.17
CA GLN A 51 0.22 -2.04 10.03
C GLN A 51 0.89 -3.16 10.82
N GLY A 52 1.72 -3.98 10.16
CA GLY A 52 2.46 -5.06 10.81
C GLY A 52 3.42 -4.55 11.89
N ARG A 53 4.11 -3.42 11.64
CA ARG A 53 4.98 -2.78 12.64
C ARG A 53 4.19 -2.25 13.83
N GLU A 54 3.09 -1.55 13.60
CA GLU A 54 2.24 -1.02 14.67
C GLU A 54 1.65 -2.14 15.53
N GLN A 55 1.16 -3.21 14.90
CA GLN A 55 0.65 -4.38 15.59
C GLN A 55 1.76 -5.06 16.42
N GLY A 56 2.94 -5.29 15.82
CA GLY A 56 4.07 -5.91 16.51
C GLY A 56 4.55 -5.09 17.72
N ILE A 57 4.60 -3.76 17.60
CA ILE A 57 4.93 -2.87 18.73
C ILE A 57 3.87 -2.99 19.84
N LEU A 58 2.59 -2.98 19.47
CA LEU A 58 1.49 -3.10 20.44
C LEU A 58 1.53 -4.45 21.18
N GLU A 59 1.70 -5.55 20.45
CA GLU A 59 1.83 -6.90 21.02
C GLU A 59 3.06 -7.01 21.92
N GLY A 60 4.20 -6.47 21.50
CA GLY A 60 5.41 -6.42 22.33
C GLY A 60 5.20 -5.61 23.61
N GLN A 61 4.54 -4.46 23.54
CA GLN A 61 4.19 -3.66 24.72
C GLN A 61 3.27 -4.43 25.67
N LYS A 62 2.25 -5.12 25.14
CA LYS A 62 1.37 -5.98 25.94
C LYS A 62 2.14 -7.07 26.65
N GLN A 63 3.01 -7.80 25.95
CA GLN A 63 3.82 -8.85 26.53
C GLN A 63 4.71 -8.33 27.67
N VAL A 64 5.41 -7.22 27.44
CA VAL A 64 6.25 -6.60 28.48
C VAL A 64 5.43 -6.23 29.71
N ILE A 65 4.30 -5.54 29.53
CA ILE A 65 3.42 -5.15 30.63
C ILE A 65 2.88 -6.37 31.38
N GLN A 66 2.49 -7.42 30.66
CA GLN A 66 2.00 -8.66 31.25
C GLN A 66 3.09 -9.35 32.07
N THR A 67 4.33 -9.42 31.58
CA THR A 67 5.46 -9.94 32.35
C THR A 67 5.72 -9.13 33.61
N LEU A 68 5.73 -7.79 33.51
CA LEU A 68 5.95 -6.94 34.68
C LEU A 68 4.81 -7.06 35.71
N SER A 69 3.57 -7.26 35.27
CA SER A 69 2.41 -7.44 36.17
C SER A 69 2.47 -8.70 37.04
N GLN A 70 3.38 -9.63 36.75
CA GLN A 70 3.59 -10.82 37.58
C GLN A 70 4.35 -10.49 38.87
N SER A 71 5.12 -9.39 38.91
CA SER A 71 5.98 -9.02 40.04
C SER A 71 5.79 -7.58 40.54
N MET A 72 5.09 -6.73 39.78
CA MET A 72 4.91 -5.31 40.07
C MET A 72 3.44 -4.89 40.02
N SER A 73 3.06 -3.93 40.86
CA SER A 73 1.75 -3.26 40.78
C SER A 73 1.64 -2.38 39.53
N ILE A 74 0.41 -2.08 39.11
CA ILE A 74 0.15 -1.23 37.93
C ILE A 74 0.76 0.16 38.12
N GLU A 75 0.76 0.69 39.34
CA GLU A 75 1.33 1.98 39.69
C GLU A 75 2.87 1.97 39.58
N GLU A 76 3.52 0.86 39.93
CA GLU A 76 4.97 0.69 39.76
C GLU A 76 5.34 0.54 38.28
N ILE A 77 4.57 -0.24 37.51
CA ILE A 77 4.76 -0.36 36.06
C ILE A 77 4.58 0.99 35.38
N SER A 78 3.59 1.77 35.81
CA SER A 78 3.34 3.14 35.33
C SER A 78 4.55 4.03 35.54
N LYS A 79 5.22 3.94 36.69
CA LYS A 79 6.45 4.69 36.98
C LYS A 79 7.63 4.21 36.14
N VAL A 80 7.82 2.90 36.00
CA VAL A 80 8.95 2.31 35.23
C VAL A 80 8.84 2.65 33.74
N LEU A 81 7.65 2.46 33.16
CA LEU A 81 7.41 2.69 31.74
C LEU A 81 7.06 4.14 31.41
N GLN A 82 6.92 5.00 32.43
CA GLN A 82 6.46 6.39 32.30
C GLN A 82 5.17 6.51 31.47
N LYS A 83 4.25 5.57 31.68
CA LYS A 83 2.97 5.48 30.98
C LYS A 83 1.81 5.68 31.95
N PRO A 84 0.69 6.29 31.53
CA PRO A 84 -0.49 6.41 32.38
C PRO A 84 -1.02 5.04 32.80
N VAL A 85 -1.42 4.93 34.07
CA VAL A 85 -2.09 3.74 34.64
C VAL A 85 -3.25 3.29 33.75
N LYS A 86 -4.05 4.23 33.24
CA LYS A 86 -5.18 3.95 32.34
C LYS A 86 -4.76 3.26 31.04
N GLU A 87 -3.61 3.62 30.48
CA GLU A 87 -3.09 3.01 29.25
C GLU A 87 -2.63 1.57 29.52
N ILE A 88 -1.92 1.35 30.63
CA ILE A 88 -1.49 0.02 31.08
C ILE A 88 -2.69 -0.89 31.34
N GLN A 89 -3.72 -0.39 32.04
CA GLN A 89 -4.96 -1.12 32.29
C GLN A 89 -5.66 -1.51 30.99
N LYS A 90 -5.76 -0.58 30.02
CA LYS A 90 -6.38 -0.87 28.73
C LYS A 90 -5.64 -2.00 27.99
N LEU A 91 -4.32 -1.98 28.02
CA LEU A 91 -3.50 -3.01 27.37
C LEU A 91 -3.66 -4.39 28.01
N LEU A 92 -3.83 -4.44 29.33
CA LEU A 92 -4.09 -5.69 30.07
C LEU A 92 -5.53 -6.20 29.93
N GLN A 93 -6.52 -5.31 29.77
CA GLN A 93 -7.94 -5.67 29.61
C GLN A 93 -8.29 -6.22 28.21
N THR A 94 -7.40 -6.09 27.24
CA THR A 94 -7.64 -6.56 25.86
C THR A 94 -7.12 -7.99 25.68
N ILE A 95 -7.15 -8.80 26.75
CA ILE A 95 -6.82 -10.23 26.83
C ILE A 95 -8.08 -10.96 27.28
#